data_AF-A0A529C2K3-F1
#
_entry.id   AF-A0A529C2K3-F1
#
_cell.length_a   1.000
_cell.length_b   1.000
_cell.length_c   1.000
_cell.angle_alpha   90.00
_cell.angle_beta   90.00
_cell.angle_gamma   90.00
#
_symmetry.space_group_name_H-M   'P 1'
#
loop_
_entity.id
_entity.type
_entity.pdbx_description
1 polymer ?
#
loop_
_entity_poly.entity_id
_entity_poly.type
_entity_poly.pdbx_seq_one_letter_code
_entity_poly.pdbx_strand_id
1 'polypeptide(L)' 'NTHARLQTIDRSILAQQRTNEVARRLSTIPGIGPIGATALAASVADPGQFRSEFAAWLGLTPSQNSSGGK' A
#
# COMPACT_ATOMS: atom_id res chain seq x y z
N ASN A 1 7.35 -28.68 2.30
CA ASN A 1 6.07 -28.40 1.60
C ASN A 1 5.60 -26.95 1.77
N THR A 2 5.62 -26.37 2.97
CA THR A 2 5.14 -24.98 3.24
C THR A 2 5.83 -23.90 2.41
N HIS A 3 7.17 -23.94 2.26
CA HIS A 3 7.93 -22.98 1.47
C HIS A 3 7.53 -22.94 -0.01
N ALA A 4 7.20 -24.08 -0.61
CA ALA A 4 6.75 -24.14 -2.00
C ALA A 4 5.36 -23.49 -2.17
N ARG A 5 4.48 -23.63 -1.17
CA ARG A 5 3.16 -22.98 -1.17
C ARG A 5 3.28 -21.46 -1.05
N LEU A 6 4.20 -20.97 -0.22
CA LEU A 6 4.48 -19.53 -0.11
C LEU A 6 4.94 -18.94 -1.44
N GLN A 7 5.89 -19.59 -2.13
CA GLN A 7 6.36 -19.11 -3.44
C GLN A 7 5.26 -19.07 -4.51
N THR A 8 4.35 -20.04 -4.50
CA THR A 8 3.20 -20.04 -5.42
C THR A 8 2.27 -18.85 -5.15
N ILE A 9 2.00 -18.57 -3.87
CA ILE A 9 1.19 -17.42 -3.47
C ILE A 9 1.89 -16.12 -3.85
N ASP A 10 3.18 -15.97 -3.58
CA ASP A 10 3.96 -14.78 -3.95
C ASP A 10 3.89 -14.50 -5.46
N ARG A 11 4.04 -15.54 -6.30
CA ARG A 11 3.89 -15.37 -7.77
C ARG A 11 2.49 -14.91 -8.15
N SER A 12 1.46 -15.43 -7.50
CA SER A 12 0.07 -15.02 -7.77
C SER A 12 -0.17 -13.56 -7.39
N ILE A 13 0.36 -13.11 -6.25
CA ILE A 13 0.28 -11.71 -5.81
C ILE A 13 1.01 -10.80 -6.79
N LEU A 14 2.22 -11.17 -7.22
CA LEU A 14 2.97 -10.41 -8.22
C LEU A 14 2.25 -10.32 -9.56
N ALA A 15 1.57 -11.39 -9.99
CA ALA A 15 0.77 -11.36 -11.21
C ALA A 15 -0.42 -10.40 -11.09
N GLN A 16 -1.14 -10.44 -9.96
CA GLN A 16 -2.27 -9.53 -9.68
C GLN A 16 -1.82 -8.07 -9.59
N GLN A 17 -0.66 -7.82 -8.97
CA GLN A 17 -0.08 -6.48 -8.84
C GLN A 17 0.20 -5.83 -10.19
N ARG A 18 0.69 -6.58 -11.17
CA ARG A 18 0.99 -6.07 -12.52
C ARG A 18 -0.24 -5.58 -13.26
N THR A 19 -1.40 -6.17 -13.00
CA THR A 19 -2.69 -5.81 -13.62
C THR A 19 -3.48 -4.77 -12.82
N ASN A 20 -3.10 -4.49 -11.57
CA ASN A 20 -3.78 -3.54 -10.71
C ASN A 20 -3.01 -2.20 -10.67
N GLU A 21 -3.56 -1.17 -11.31
CA GLU A 21 -2.91 0.13 -11.42
C GLU A 21 -2.66 0.80 -10.06
N VAL A 22 -3.59 0.67 -9.11
CA VAL A 22 -3.46 1.20 -7.75
C VAL A 22 -2.32 0.52 -7.02
N ALA A 23 -2.24 -0.81 -7.05
CA ALA A 23 -1.15 -1.57 -6.46
C ALA A 23 0.21 -1.22 -7.11
N ARG A 24 0.23 -0.96 -8.43
CA ARG A 24 1.45 -0.51 -9.12
C ARG A 24 1.91 0.86 -8.65
N ARG A 25 1.01 1.82 -8.52
CA ARG A 25 1.32 3.16 -8.00
C ARG A 25 1.76 3.11 -6.54
N LEU A 26 1.12 2.31 -5.69
CA LEU A 26 1.51 2.17 -4.29
C LEU A 26 2.91 1.54 -4.14
N SER A 27 3.29 0.61 -5.01
CA SER A 27 4.61 -0.03 -4.96
C SER A 27 5.79 0.89 -5.31
N THR A 28 5.53 2.11 -5.81
CA THR A 28 6.59 3.10 -6.05
C THR A 28 6.93 3.92 -4.80
N ILE A 29 6.14 3.78 -3.72
CA ILE A 29 6.40 4.47 -2.45
C ILE A 29 7.56 3.74 -1.74
N PRO A 30 8.65 4.43 -1.37
CA PRO A 30 9.74 3.83 -0.61
C PRO A 30 9.23 3.14 0.66
N GLY A 31 9.59 1.87 0.84
CA GLY A 31 9.13 1.04 1.96
C GLY A 31 7.82 0.26 1.71
N ILE A 32 7.12 0.48 0.60
CA ILE A 32 5.93 -0.28 0.21
C ILE A 32 6.27 -1.25 -0.92
N GLY A 33 6.48 -2.53 -0.56
CA GLY A 33 6.74 -3.60 -1.53
C GLY A 33 5.47 -4.10 -2.25
N PRO A 34 5.61 -4.97 -3.27
CA PRO A 34 4.48 -5.45 -4.08
C PRO A 34 3.36 -6.14 -3.29
N ILE A 35 3.72 -6.87 -2.23
CA ILE A 35 2.75 -7.55 -1.35
C ILE A 35 1.94 -6.52 -0.57
N GLY A 36 2.63 -5.57 0.08
CA GLY A 36 1.98 -4.48 0.83
C GLY A 36 1.11 -3.62 -0.08
N ALA A 37 1.62 -3.24 -1.26
CA ALA A 37 0.87 -2.47 -2.24
C ALA A 37 -0.41 -3.17 -2.71
N THR A 38 -0.35 -4.48 -2.96
CA THR A 38 -1.51 -5.28 -3.37
C THR A 38 -2.50 -5.45 -2.22
N ALA A 39 -2.02 -5.69 -1.00
CA ALA A 39 -2.88 -5.78 0.19
C ALA A 39 -3.61 -4.46 0.46
N LEU A 40 -2.93 -3.32 0.33
CA LEU A 40 -3.52 -1.99 0.48
C LEU A 40 -4.58 -1.73 -0.60
N ALA A 41 -4.25 -2.01 -1.86
CA ALA A 41 -5.19 -1.87 -2.97
C ALA A 41 -6.43 -2.77 -2.83
N ALA A 42 -6.29 -3.95 -2.22
CA ALA A 42 -7.40 -4.87 -1.96
C ALA A 42 -8.21 -4.50 -0.71
N SER A 43 -7.60 -3.83 0.26
CA SER A 43 -8.23 -3.47 1.54
C SER A 43 -9.01 -2.16 1.47
N VAL A 44 -8.64 -1.27 0.54
CA VAL A 44 -9.32 0.01 0.34
C VAL A 44 -10.48 -0.18 -0.64
N ALA A 45 -11.68 -0.33 -0.11
CA ALA A 45 -12.89 -0.53 -0.90
C ALA A 45 -13.31 0.71 -1.72
N ASP A 46 -13.11 1.90 -1.17
CA ASP A 46 -13.38 3.18 -1.84
C ASP A 46 -12.32 4.23 -1.42
N PRO A 47 -11.30 4.51 -2.26
CA PRO A 47 -10.29 5.51 -1.95
C PRO A 47 -10.86 6.93 -1.90
N GLY A 48 -12.05 7.18 -2.46
CA GLY A 48 -12.74 8.47 -2.38
C GLY A 48 -13.21 8.84 -0.96
N GLN A 49 -13.28 7.87 -0.05
CA GLN A 49 -13.54 8.12 1.38
C GLN A 49 -12.40 8.86 2.08
N PHE A 50 -11.19 8.83 1.50
CA PHE A 50 -10.05 9.54 2.07
C PHE A 50 -9.93 10.93 1.44
N ARG A 51 -10.29 11.97 2.20
CA ARG A 51 -10.16 13.36 1.75
C ARG A 51 -8.70 13.81 1.70
N SER A 52 -7.92 13.43 2.70
CA SER A 52 -6.46 13.65 2.76
C SER A 52 -5.73 12.74 3.75
N GLU A 53 -6.44 11.99 4.61
CA GLU A 53 -5.81 11.16 5.64
C GLU A 53 -5.21 9.85 5.11
N PHE A 54 -5.29 9.54 3.82
CA PHE A 54 -4.76 8.28 3.29
C PHE A 54 -3.25 8.11 3.59
N ALA A 55 -2.48 9.17 3.41
CA ALA A 55 -1.06 9.17 3.78
C ALA A 55 -0.85 9.03 5.30
N ALA A 56 -1.76 9.55 6.12
CA ALA A 56 -1.69 9.43 7.57
C ALA A 56 -2.05 8.01 8.04
N TRP A 57 -3.06 7.39 7.43
CA TRP A 57 -3.45 6.00 7.66
C TRP A 57 -2.34 5.02 7.27
N LEU A 58 -1.59 5.33 6.21
CA LEU A 58 -0.39 4.57 5.82
C LEU A 58 0.84 4.87 6.69
N GLY A 59 0.78 5.83 7.62
CA GLY A 59 1.94 6.27 8.41
C GLY A 59 3.02 7.00 7.59
N LEU A 60 2.67 7.48 6.39
CA LEU A 60 3.56 8.18 5.45
C LEU A 60 3.57 9.71 5.65
N THR A 61 2.73 10.25 6.54
CA THR A 61 2.79 11.66 6.89
C THR A 61 3.97 11.93 7.82
N PRO A 62 4.83 12.93 7.51
CA PRO A 62 5.80 13.45 8.46
C PRO A 62 5.10 13.89 9.76
N SER A 63 5.76 13.73 10.91
CA SER A 63 5.29 14.27 12.19
C SER A 63 4.85 15.73 12.01
N GLN A 64 3.62 16.04 12.39
CA GLN A 64 3.09 17.41 12.30
C GLN A 64 3.88 18.32 13.23
N ASN A 65 4.91 19.02 12.73
CA ASN A 65 5.45 20.20 13.37
C ASN A 65 4.48 21.36 13.10
N SER A 66 3.36 21.38 13.82
CA SER A 66 2.55 22.57 13.92
C SER A 66 3.39 23.63 14.61
N SER A 67 3.97 24.57 13.85
CA SER A 67 4.44 25.82 14.40
C SER A 67 3.20 26.63 14.77
N GLY A 68 2.53 26.23 15.86
CA GLY A 68 1.50 27.01 16.52
C GLY A 68 2.15 28.28 17.03
N GLY A 69 2.32 29.25 16.14
CA GLY A 69 2.71 30.60 16.49
C GLY A 69 1.58 31.25 17.26
N LYS A 70 1.73 31.31 18.58
CA LYS A 70 1.24 32.43 19.37
C LYS A 70 2.17 32.71 20.54
#